data_AF-A0A956YMR8-F1
#
_entry.id   AF-A0A956YMR8-F1
#
_cell.length_a   1.000
_cell.length_b   1.000
_cell.length_c   1.000
_cell.angle_alpha   90.00
_cell.angle_beta   90.00
_cell.angle_gamma   90.00
#
_symmetry.space_group_name_H-M   'P 1'
#
loop_
_entity.id
_entity.type
_entity.pdbx_description
1 polymer ?
#
loop_
_entity_poly.entity_id
_entity_poly.type
_entity_poly.pdbx_seq_one_letter_code
_entity_poly.pdbx_strand_id
1 'polypeptide(L)'
;MKEVIYLLFIIWFAGVFLGIPFLYIENTYLTKYEATSPGRRLNRGYKIYQRLLSKSELTFLEKLDADIVEKRFYKDLFIQVQQSERLIYGYSSYKTFMPFVGYVNFEAQEVIIEYRTVIFGHYLLLPFILGFPPLGLLMAYGNYRKTTRDIDKFLTRCIKTYGKI
;
A
#
# COMPACT_ATOMS: atom_id res chain seq x y z
N MET A 1 38.72 -15.73 5.22
CA MET A 1 37.30 -16.18 5.13
C MET A 1 36.42 -15.62 6.24
N LYS A 2 36.73 -15.83 7.54
CA LYS A 2 35.88 -15.34 8.64
C LYS A 2 35.66 -13.81 8.61
N GLU A 3 36.70 -13.02 8.36
CA GLU A 3 36.61 -11.56 8.31
C GLU A 3 35.72 -11.05 7.17
N VAL A 4 35.76 -11.70 6.01
CA VAL A 4 34.90 -11.37 4.86
C VAL A 4 33.43 -11.65 5.20
N ILE A 5 33.15 -12.74 5.90
CA ILE A 5 31.78 -13.08 6.35
C ILE A 5 31.28 -12.03 7.36
N TYR A 6 32.12 -11.60 8.31
CA TYR A 6 31.76 -10.55 9.26
C TYR A 6 31.48 -9.21 8.57
N LEU A 7 32.31 -8.82 7.59
CA LEU A 7 32.11 -7.59 6.84
C LEU A 7 30.78 -7.61 6.06
N LEU A 8 30.47 -8.72 5.39
CA LEU A 8 29.20 -8.90 4.68
C LEU A 8 28.00 -8.87 5.63
N PHE A 9 28.13 -9.46 6.83
CA PHE A 9 27.09 -9.41 7.85
C PHE A 9 26.86 -7.98 8.38
N ILE A 10 27.92 -7.21 8.61
CA ILE A 10 27.82 -5.81 9.08
C ILE A 10 27.16 -4.94 8.01
N ILE A 11 27.54 -5.08 6.73
CA ILE A 11 26.93 -4.35 5.62
C ILE A 11 25.45 -4.71 5.49
N TRP A 12 25.11 -6.00 5.58
CA TRP A 12 23.73 -6.48 5.58
C TRP A 12 22.92 -5.88 6.74
N PHE A 13 23.46 -5.94 7.96
CA PHE A 13 22.82 -5.43 9.17
C PHE A 13 22.62 -3.92 9.13
N ALA A 14 23.64 -3.16 8.68
CA ALA A 14 23.56 -1.72 8.50
C ALA A 14 22.51 -1.32 7.46
N GLY A 15 22.44 -2.04 6.32
CA GLY A 15 21.42 -1.82 5.31
C GLY A 15 19.99 -2.04 5.83
N VAL A 16 19.79 -3.10 6.63
CA VAL A 16 18.49 -3.36 7.29
C VAL A 16 18.16 -2.27 8.32
N PHE A 17 19.10 -1.91 9.19
CA PHE A 17 18.86 -0.93 10.25
C PHE A 17 18.61 0.48 9.72
N LEU A 18 19.37 0.91 8.70
CA LEU A 18 19.21 2.22 8.09
C LEU A 18 17.96 2.31 7.21
N GLY A 19 17.46 1.19 6.66
CA GLY A 19 16.21 1.19 5.87
C GLY A 19 14.94 1.36 6.72
N ILE A 20 14.96 1.01 8.01
CA ILE A 20 13.78 1.08 8.90
C ILE A 20 13.24 2.51 9.08
N PRO A 21 14.08 3.55 9.33
CA PRO A 21 13.62 4.94 9.36
C PRO A 21 13.02 5.42 8.04
N PHE A 22 13.61 5.07 6.89
CA PHE A 22 13.09 5.45 5.57
C PHE A 22 11.74 4.79 5.28
N LEU A 23 11.54 3.53 5.70
CA LEU A 23 10.22 2.90 5.65
C LEU A 23 9.18 3.68 6.45
N TYR A 24 9.53 4.08 7.67
CA TYR A 24 8.60 4.77 8.54
C TYR A 24 8.16 6.09 7.89
N ILE A 25 9.11 6.83 7.31
CA ILE A 25 8.87 8.10 6.62
C ILE A 25 7.99 7.88 5.37
N GLU A 26 8.34 6.96 4.47
CA GLU A 26 7.58 6.73 3.24
C GLU A 26 6.20 6.10 3.49
N ASN A 27 6.10 5.19 4.46
CA ASN A 27 4.80 4.65 4.87
C ASN A 27 3.92 5.76 5.41
N THR A 28 4.51 6.71 6.13
CA THR A 28 3.81 7.92 6.54
C THR A 28 3.39 8.73 5.31
N TYR A 29 4.22 8.91 4.28
CA TYR A 29 3.80 9.64 3.07
C TYR A 29 2.73 8.93 2.20
N LEU A 30 2.67 7.60 2.21
CA LEU A 30 1.60 6.85 1.52
C LEU A 30 0.30 6.79 2.31
N THR A 31 0.35 6.96 3.63
CA THR A 31 -0.80 6.66 4.52
C THR A 31 -1.22 7.78 5.43
N LYS A 32 -0.42 8.84 5.54
CA LYS A 32 -0.82 10.08 6.18
C LYS A 32 -1.65 10.83 5.14
N TYR A 33 -2.85 11.20 5.58
CA TYR A 33 -3.91 11.97 4.93
C TYR A 33 -3.48 13.35 4.41
N GLU A 34 -2.31 13.45 3.81
CA GLU A 34 -1.79 14.69 3.26
C GLU A 34 -1.82 14.50 1.74
N ALA A 35 -3.02 14.71 1.17
CA ALA A 35 -3.07 15.34 -0.13
C ALA A 35 -2.12 16.54 -0.02
N THR A 36 -1.00 16.48 -0.74
CA THR A 36 0.00 17.54 -0.70
C THR A 36 -0.61 18.71 -1.44
N SER A 37 -1.45 19.48 -0.74
CA SER A 37 -2.25 20.60 -1.24
C SER A 37 -3.45 20.22 -2.15
N PRO A 38 -4.58 20.94 -2.04
CA PRO A 38 -5.70 20.84 -2.98
C PRO A 38 -5.22 21.07 -4.42
N GLY A 39 -5.61 20.18 -5.35
CA GLY A 39 -5.27 20.29 -6.78
C GLY A 39 -4.00 19.56 -7.23
N ARG A 40 -3.29 18.85 -6.36
CA ARG A 40 -2.18 17.94 -6.76
C ARG A 40 -2.61 16.48 -6.76
N ARG A 41 -2.10 15.68 -7.71
CA ARG A 41 -2.35 14.22 -7.79
C ARG A 41 -1.98 13.49 -6.49
N LEU A 42 -2.72 12.43 -6.16
CA LEU A 42 -2.43 11.59 -5.00
C LEU A 42 -1.06 10.93 -5.12
N ASN A 43 -0.30 10.87 -4.03
CA ASN A 43 0.94 10.12 -4.00
C ASN A 43 0.61 8.61 -4.03
N ARG A 44 0.74 8.05 -5.22
CA ARG A 44 0.24 6.71 -5.55
C ARG A 44 1.30 5.61 -5.37
N GLY A 45 2.58 5.93 -5.23
CA GLY A 45 3.65 4.93 -5.24
C GLY A 45 3.73 4.14 -6.56
N TYR A 46 4.38 2.97 -6.51
CA TYR A 46 4.67 2.11 -7.65
C TYR A 46 3.64 1.00 -7.82
N LYS A 47 3.21 0.79 -9.06
CA LYS A 47 2.25 -0.25 -9.43
C LYS A 47 2.90 -1.63 -9.35
N ILE A 48 2.24 -2.54 -8.64
CA ILE A 48 2.65 -3.94 -8.53
C ILE A 48 1.66 -4.84 -9.26
N TYR A 49 0.37 -4.57 -9.09
CA TYR A 49 -0.70 -5.37 -9.66
C TYR A 49 -1.90 -4.49 -9.99
N GLN A 50 -2.78 -4.99 -10.86
CA GLN A 50 -4.04 -4.34 -11.18
C GLN A 50 -5.13 -5.39 -11.35
N ARG A 51 -6.37 -4.99 -11.10
CA ARG A 51 -7.55 -5.76 -11.50
C ARG A 51 -8.67 -4.83 -11.95
N LEU A 52 -9.62 -5.40 -12.66
CA LEU A 52 -10.88 -4.74 -12.96
C LEU A 52 -11.69 -4.54 -11.68
N LEU A 53 -12.36 -3.39 -11.60
CA LEU A 53 -13.40 -3.15 -10.61
C LEU A 53 -14.65 -3.96 -10.99
N SER A 54 -15.30 -4.54 -10.00
CA SER A 54 -16.66 -5.05 -10.18
C SER A 54 -17.64 -3.90 -10.37
N LYS A 55 -18.81 -4.16 -10.98
CA LYS A 55 -19.84 -3.14 -11.22
C LYS A 55 -20.25 -2.40 -9.94
N SER A 56 -20.35 -3.12 -8.81
CA SER A 56 -20.71 -2.53 -7.51
C SER A 56 -19.61 -1.64 -6.95
N GLU A 57 -18.34 -2.05 -7.09
CA GLU A 57 -17.21 -1.23 -6.66
C GLU A 57 -17.09 0.03 -7.51
N LEU A 58 -17.24 -0.08 -8.83
CA LEU A 58 -17.21 1.05 -9.74
C LEU A 58 -18.30 2.07 -9.39
N THR A 59 -19.56 1.63 -9.34
CA THR A 59 -20.71 2.49 -9.03
C THR A 59 -20.54 3.18 -7.67
N PHE A 60 -20.04 2.45 -6.67
CA PHE A 60 -19.82 3.01 -5.34
C PHE A 60 -18.72 4.08 -5.34
N LEU A 61 -17.57 3.80 -5.96
CA LEU A 61 -16.44 4.72 -5.97
C LEU A 61 -16.69 5.96 -6.84
N GLU A 62 -17.47 5.83 -7.92
CA GLU A 62 -17.89 6.96 -8.77
C GLU A 62 -18.80 7.93 -8.02
N LYS A 63 -19.75 7.39 -7.24
CA LYS A 63 -20.69 8.20 -6.45
C LYS A 63 -20.06 8.79 -5.19
N LEU A 64 -18.87 8.36 -4.81
CA LEU A 64 -18.22 8.80 -3.59
C LEU A 64 -17.63 10.20 -3.77
N ASP A 65 -18.19 11.16 -3.04
CA ASP A 65 -17.86 12.59 -3.07
C ASP A 65 -17.07 13.07 -1.83
N ALA A 66 -17.09 12.29 -0.75
CA ALA A 66 -16.39 12.58 0.49
C ALA A 66 -15.45 11.46 0.93
N ASP A 67 -14.40 11.84 1.66
CA ASP A 67 -13.48 10.89 2.29
C ASP A 67 -14.22 9.99 3.30
N ILE A 68 -13.92 8.69 3.25
CA ILE A 68 -14.33 7.75 4.28
C ILE A 68 -13.14 7.46 5.17
N VAL A 69 -13.29 7.67 6.48
CA VAL A 69 -12.26 7.37 7.49
C VAL A 69 -12.86 6.54 8.62
N GLU A 70 -12.40 5.29 8.76
CA GLU A 70 -12.70 4.46 9.92
C GLU A 70 -11.50 4.47 10.89
N LYS A 71 -11.65 5.18 12.01
CA LYS A 71 -10.63 5.19 13.06
C LYS A 71 -10.51 3.83 13.74
N ARG A 72 -9.28 3.33 13.90
CA ARG A 72 -8.99 2.13 14.70
C ARG A 72 -7.85 2.45 15.67
N PHE A 73 -7.78 1.69 16.76
CA PHE A 73 -6.77 1.88 17.81
C PHE A 73 -5.31 1.84 17.27
N TYR A 74 -5.05 1.13 16.18
CA TYR A 74 -3.71 0.92 15.65
C TYR A 74 -3.39 1.72 14.37
N LYS A 75 -4.39 1.99 13.51
CA LYS A 75 -4.26 2.79 12.29
C LYS A 75 -5.62 3.00 11.62
N ASP A 76 -5.86 4.17 11.07
CA ASP A 76 -7.10 4.46 10.37
C ASP A 76 -7.18 3.74 9.01
N LEU A 77 -8.39 3.31 8.65
CA LEU A 77 -8.71 2.79 7.32
C LEU A 77 -9.41 3.88 6.54
N PHE A 78 -9.11 4.03 5.25
CA PHE A 78 -9.66 5.14 4.50
C PHE A 78 -9.88 4.91 3.02
N ILE A 79 -10.87 5.62 2.49
CA ILE A 79 -11.00 5.93 1.07
C ILE A 79 -10.87 7.45 0.96
N GLN A 80 -9.80 7.91 0.35
CA GLN A 80 -9.58 9.32 0.07
C GLN A 80 -10.08 9.63 -1.34
N VAL A 81 -10.84 10.71 -1.45
CA VAL A 81 -11.47 11.23 -2.65
C VAL A 81 -10.75 12.50 -3.05
N GLN A 82 -10.17 12.50 -4.24
CA GLN A 82 -9.59 13.73 -4.80
C GLN A 82 -9.92 13.84 -6.29
N GLN A 83 -10.84 14.73 -6.65
CA GLN A 83 -11.28 14.94 -8.03
C GLN A 83 -11.71 13.62 -8.70
N SER A 84 -10.93 13.10 -9.64
CA SER A 84 -11.11 11.85 -10.39
C SER A 84 -10.31 10.67 -9.82
N GLU A 85 -9.58 10.87 -8.72
CA GLU A 85 -8.72 9.85 -8.12
C GLU A 85 -9.29 9.36 -6.78
N ARG A 86 -9.17 8.05 -6.51
CA ARG A 86 -9.50 7.44 -5.22
C ARG A 86 -8.31 6.65 -4.70
N LEU A 87 -7.96 6.87 -3.44
CA LEU A 87 -6.91 6.11 -2.75
C LEU A 87 -7.52 5.34 -1.59
N ILE A 88 -7.34 4.03 -1.59
CA ILE A 88 -7.99 3.08 -0.70
C ILE A 88 -6.93 2.41 0.15
N TYR A 89 -7.09 2.49 1.46
CA TYR A 89 -6.24 1.82 2.44
C TYR A 89 -7.08 0.95 3.35
N GLY A 90 -7.02 -0.36 3.11
CA GLY A 90 -7.64 -1.39 3.94
C GLY A 90 -6.55 -2.22 4.59
N TYR A 91 -6.36 -2.10 5.90
CA TYR A 91 -5.26 -2.75 6.60
C TYR A 91 -5.73 -3.61 7.79
N SER A 92 -5.15 -4.81 7.92
CA SER A 92 -5.37 -5.73 9.04
C SER A 92 -4.14 -5.85 9.97
N SER A 93 -4.30 -5.27 11.17
CA SER A 93 -3.70 -5.59 12.48
C SER A 93 -2.18 -5.71 12.69
N TYR A 94 -1.30 -5.78 11.68
CA TYR A 94 0.14 -6.11 11.90
C TYR A 94 1.17 -5.26 11.13
N LYS A 95 1.44 -4.00 11.51
CA LYS A 95 2.53 -3.13 10.96
C LYS A 95 3.30 -3.73 9.77
N THR A 96 2.72 -3.76 8.58
CA THR A 96 3.42 -4.36 7.44
C THR A 96 4.49 -3.39 6.95
N PHE A 97 5.69 -3.93 6.81
CA PHE A 97 6.88 -3.21 6.37
C PHE A 97 6.78 -2.76 4.89
N MET A 98 5.85 -3.31 4.11
CA MET A 98 5.39 -2.71 2.85
C MET A 98 3.87 -2.53 2.88
N PRO A 99 3.35 -1.32 3.10
CA PRO A 99 1.95 -1.04 2.90
C PRO A 99 1.63 -1.05 1.41
N PHE A 100 0.42 -1.47 1.09
CA PHE A 100 -0.17 -1.32 -0.21
C PHE A 100 -1.38 -0.40 -0.10
N VAL A 101 -1.66 0.31 -1.18
CA VAL A 101 -2.84 1.14 -1.38
C VAL A 101 -3.51 0.70 -2.66
N GLY A 102 -4.84 0.74 -2.69
CA GLY A 102 -5.62 0.64 -3.92
C GLY A 102 -5.75 2.04 -4.51
N TYR A 103 -5.40 2.23 -5.77
CA TYR A 103 -5.54 3.49 -6.47
C TYR A 103 -6.46 3.31 -7.67
N VAL A 104 -7.42 4.21 -7.82
CA VAL A 104 -8.36 4.25 -8.95
C VAL A 104 -8.31 5.63 -9.57
N ASN A 105 -8.25 5.69 -10.91
CA ASN A 105 -8.31 6.92 -11.68
C ASN A 105 -9.48 6.85 -12.66
N PHE A 106 -10.45 7.76 -12.50
CA PHE A 106 -11.64 7.87 -13.34
C PHE A 106 -11.42 8.65 -14.64
N GLU A 107 -10.28 9.33 -14.81
CA GLU A 107 -9.90 9.95 -16.10
C GLU A 107 -9.22 8.96 -17.05
N ALA A 108 -8.88 7.75 -16.57
CA ALA A 108 -8.29 6.72 -17.40
C ALA A 108 -9.33 6.18 -18.40
N GLN A 109 -8.87 5.78 -19.60
CA GLN A 109 -9.72 5.13 -20.61
C GLN A 109 -10.41 3.87 -20.06
N GLU A 110 -9.75 3.17 -19.13
CA GLU A 110 -10.28 2.01 -18.44
C GLU A 110 -10.14 2.22 -16.92
N VAL A 111 -11.27 2.17 -16.20
CA VAL A 111 -11.29 2.40 -14.76
C VAL A 111 -10.99 1.08 -14.02
N ILE A 112 -9.78 1.00 -13.48
CA ILE A 112 -9.24 -0.18 -12.80
C ILE A 112 -8.75 0.18 -11.39
N ILE A 113 -8.64 -0.82 -10.53
CA ILE A 113 -7.93 -0.68 -9.26
C ILE A 113 -6.49 -1.17 -9.41
N GLU A 114 -5.55 -0.27 -9.16
CA GLU A 114 -4.13 -0.55 -9.14
C GLU A 114 -3.67 -0.70 -7.69
N TYR A 115 -3.07 -1.83 -7.36
CA TYR A 115 -2.43 -2.02 -6.08
C TYR A 115 -1.01 -1.51 -6.17
N ARG A 116 -0.75 -0.47 -5.38
CA ARG A 116 0.50 0.27 -5.42
C ARG A 116 1.17 0.25 -4.05
N THR A 117 2.48 0.42 -4.03
CA THR A 117 3.32 0.33 -2.83
C THR A 117 4.51 1.30 -2.92
N VAL A 118 5.22 1.47 -1.82
CA VAL A 118 6.48 2.22 -1.78
C VAL A 118 7.65 1.36 -2.20
N ILE A 119 8.58 1.96 -2.94
CA ILE A 119 9.77 1.28 -3.43
C ILE A 119 10.73 0.93 -2.28
N PHE A 120 10.84 1.76 -1.23
CA PHE A 120 11.80 1.47 -0.16
C PHE A 120 11.42 0.27 0.71
N GLY A 121 10.12 -0.06 0.78
CA GLY A 121 9.63 -1.36 1.26
C GLY A 121 10.39 -2.53 0.65
N HIS A 122 10.65 -2.45 -0.65
CA HIS A 122 11.27 -3.51 -1.44
C HIS A 122 12.81 -3.49 -1.34
N TYR A 123 13.43 -2.34 -1.07
CA TYR A 123 14.88 -2.28 -0.81
C TYR A 123 15.28 -3.06 0.44
N LEU A 124 14.41 -3.16 1.45
CA LEU A 124 14.67 -4.04 2.60
C LEU A 124 14.55 -5.54 2.30
N LEU A 125 13.94 -5.91 1.17
CA LEU A 125 13.97 -7.30 0.71
C LEU A 125 15.25 -7.64 -0.02
N LEU A 126 15.99 -6.67 -0.59
CA LEU A 126 17.22 -6.97 -1.32
C LEU A 126 18.21 -7.84 -0.53
N PRO A 127 18.49 -7.57 0.75
CA PRO A 127 19.40 -8.41 1.52
C PRO A 127 18.87 -9.86 1.67
N PHE A 128 17.54 -10.05 1.71
CA PHE A 128 16.92 -11.37 1.71
C PHE A 128 16.86 -11.99 0.32
N ILE A 129 16.63 -11.21 -0.73
CA ILE A 129 16.58 -11.69 -2.12
C ILE A 129 17.97 -12.13 -2.58
N LEU A 130 19.02 -11.39 -2.18
CA LEU A 130 20.40 -11.68 -2.53
C LEU A 130 21.02 -12.77 -1.65
N GLY A 131 20.64 -12.84 -0.36
CA GLY A 131 21.15 -13.85 0.58
C GLY A 131 20.37 -15.17 0.59
N PHE A 132 19.04 -15.10 0.52
CA PHE A 132 18.11 -16.24 0.56
C PHE A 132 16.86 -15.97 -0.31
N PRO A 133 17.00 -15.96 -1.65
CA PRO A 133 15.94 -15.53 -2.58
C PRO A 133 14.54 -16.12 -2.34
N PRO A 134 14.40 -17.43 -2.04
CA PRO A 134 13.08 -18.03 -1.82
C PRO A 134 12.33 -17.41 -0.64
N LEU A 135 13.02 -17.10 0.45
CA LEU A 135 12.39 -16.57 1.66
C LEU A 135 11.94 -15.12 1.46
N GLY A 136 12.79 -14.29 0.84
CA GLY A 136 12.45 -12.90 0.51
C GLY A 136 11.23 -12.80 -0.40
N LEU A 137 11.16 -13.64 -1.44
CA LEU A 137 10.03 -13.69 -2.36
C LEU A 137 8.74 -14.18 -1.69
N LEU A 138 8.82 -15.20 -0.82
CA LEU A 138 7.66 -15.70 -0.06
C LEU A 138 7.10 -14.64 0.90
N MET A 139 7.97 -13.89 1.60
CA MET A 139 7.55 -12.81 2.48
C MET A 139 6.86 -11.67 1.69
N ALA A 140 7.45 -11.28 0.56
CA ALA A 140 6.88 -10.27 -0.34
C ALA A 140 5.49 -10.70 -0.84
N TYR A 141 5.39 -11.92 -1.35
CA TYR A 141 4.15 -12.48 -1.88
C TYR A 141 3.07 -12.62 -0.80
N GLY A 142 3.42 -13.11 0.39
CA GLY A 142 2.50 -13.22 1.52
C GLY A 142 1.96 -11.87 1.97
N ASN A 143 2.84 -10.86 2.08
CA ASN A 143 2.45 -9.50 2.44
C ASN A 143 1.55 -8.86 1.37
N TYR A 144 1.91 -9.01 0.10
CA TYR A 144 1.11 -8.57 -1.04
C TYR A 144 -0.30 -9.17 -1.00
N ARG A 145 -0.42 -10.51 -0.95
CA ARG A 145 -1.71 -11.21 -0.95
C ARG A 145 -2.58 -10.83 0.24
N LYS A 146 -1.97 -10.61 1.41
CA LYS A 146 -2.68 -10.17 2.60
C LYS A 146 -3.24 -8.76 2.41
N THR A 147 -2.40 -7.82 1.98
CA THR A 147 -2.79 -6.39 1.94
C THR A 147 -3.79 -6.11 0.82
N THR A 148 -3.67 -6.74 -0.35
CA THR A 148 -4.68 -6.59 -1.42
C THR A 148 -6.04 -7.13 -0.98
N ARG A 149 -6.06 -8.30 -0.31
CA ARG A 149 -7.28 -8.86 0.27
C ARG A 149 -7.89 -7.95 1.35
N ASP A 150 -7.09 -7.28 2.14
CA ASP A 150 -7.58 -6.37 3.18
C ASP A 150 -8.19 -5.09 2.57
N ILE A 151 -7.59 -4.56 1.50
CA ILE A 151 -8.17 -3.48 0.67
C ILE A 151 -9.52 -3.92 0.11
N ASP A 152 -9.61 -5.09 -0.50
CA ASP A 152 -10.86 -5.61 -1.09
C ASP A 152 -11.95 -5.82 -0.04
N LYS A 153 -11.58 -6.36 1.12
CA LYS A 153 -12.50 -6.51 2.26
C LYS A 153 -12.98 -5.17 2.77
N PHE A 154 -12.10 -4.19 2.85
CA PHE A 154 -12.45 -2.85 3.28
C PHE A 154 -13.42 -2.20 2.29
N LEU A 155 -13.12 -2.26 1.00
CA LEU A 155 -13.99 -1.74 -0.06
C LEU A 155 -15.37 -2.43 -0.04
N THR A 156 -15.40 -3.76 0.07
CA THR A 156 -16.65 -4.54 0.19
C THR A 156 -17.47 -4.12 1.41
N ARG A 157 -16.81 -3.85 2.55
CA ARG A 157 -17.47 -3.37 3.75
C ARG A 157 -18.04 -1.97 3.54
N CYS A 158 -17.26 -1.05 2.96
CA CYS A 158 -17.71 0.30 2.65
C CYS A 158 -18.95 0.28 1.74
N ILE A 159 -18.97 -0.56 0.71
CA ILE A 159 -20.15 -0.72 -0.17
C ILE A 159 -21.39 -1.18 0.62
N LYS A 160 -21.23 -2.14 1.54
CA LYS A 160 -22.35 -2.63 2.35
C LYS A 160 -22.89 -1.59 3.34
N THR A 161 -22.00 -0.76 3.88
CA THR A 161 -22.32 0.24 4.91
C THR A 161 -22.81 1.55 4.31
N TYR A 162 -22.11 2.06 3.29
CA TYR A 162 -22.31 3.38 2.69
C TYR A 162 -22.90 3.33 1.28
N GLY A 163 -22.97 2.16 0.64
CA GLY A 163 -23.48 2.01 -0.73
C GLY A 163 -25.01 1.87 -0.83
N LYS A 164 -25.75 2.02 0.27
CA LYS A 164 -27.23 2.08 0.26
C LYS A 164 -27.73 3.52 0.02
N ILE A 165 -27.18 4.18 -1.01
CA ILE A 165 -27.62 5.50 -1.48
C ILE A 165 -28.32 5.34 -2.83
#